data_AF-A0A954LE32-F1
#
_entry.id   AF-A0A954LE32-F1
#
_cell.length_a   1.000
_cell.length_b   1.000
_cell.length_c   1.000
_cell.angle_alpha   90.00
_cell.angle_beta   90.00
_cell.angle_gamma   90.00
#
_symmetry.space_group_name_H-M   'P 1'
#
loop_
_entity.id
_entity.type
_entity.pdbx_description
1 polymer ?
#
loop_
_entity_poly.entity_id
_entity_poly.type
_entity_poly.pdbx_seq_one_letter_code
_entity_poly.pdbx_strand_id
1 'polypeptide(L)'
;MMRALAAWIFASVILAMGLPGAMLTASADEGGSPAADAPANADPAPQANLNPYQKYYLDQQKMTQLVRSIDAPLLPAGADKEYERIAREFRDLMRAGASTSQADRALIRQGFALRLFKMTDRAFIEDQNAVRNLLVNEISRDLAGAGRDEQNQTRRQKFREAVCQELHGLLLQMMENNLDARTFAITLFSDLEIVQQTGGIGRITLLDDVYKSLTQLLEDQRQPDTVRSCVAVEMREILLKVEVTPLNQMLMAKALAAELRRPYTVPDYRMVLIDTVCEITTPREVVAGGAKKPLAMEILVEVMSDQQNQLTFVRCHAAAGLGRVGYDNAVNFDPLAWKVTQLALQAAVEFNTAPSDKWGQAAIDFLVAFHHLDSDGLKGANKQGMLNRAETSAIVKGAYPHVLEILKGMAVGRPVPPAVINDTGKWLHENTPADGRWDSSVDPLKLN
;
A
#
# COMPACT_ATOMS: atom_id res chain seq x y z
N MET A 1 -17.11 -3.35 2.88
CA MET A 1 -17.52 -4.67 3.41
C MET A 1 -17.14 -5.87 2.53
N MET A 2 -17.40 -5.89 1.20
CA MET A 2 -16.78 -6.89 0.29
C MET A 2 -15.25 -6.69 0.08
N ARG A 3 -14.70 -5.55 0.52
CA ARG A 3 -13.31 -5.11 0.28
C ARG A 3 -12.28 -5.64 1.31
N ALA A 4 -12.66 -5.87 2.57
CA ALA A 4 -11.76 -6.46 3.58
C ALA A 4 -11.43 -7.93 3.30
N LEU A 5 -12.37 -8.68 2.71
CA LEU A 5 -12.12 -10.03 2.20
C LEU A 5 -11.20 -10.01 0.98
N ALA A 6 -11.30 -8.97 0.14
CA ALA A 6 -10.38 -8.79 -0.99
C ALA A 6 -8.96 -8.44 -0.52
N ALA A 7 -8.79 -7.66 0.57
CA ALA A 7 -7.48 -7.40 1.17
C ALA A 7 -6.87 -8.64 1.85
N TRP A 8 -7.69 -9.47 2.52
CA TRP A 8 -7.24 -10.75 3.06
C TRP A 8 -6.89 -11.75 1.94
N ILE A 9 -7.73 -11.87 0.91
CA ILE A 9 -7.46 -12.67 -0.29
C ILE A 9 -6.25 -12.12 -1.06
N PHE A 10 -6.05 -10.80 -1.18
CA PHE A 10 -4.87 -10.20 -1.81
C PHE A 10 -3.60 -10.45 -0.99
N ALA A 11 -3.65 -10.38 0.33
CA ALA A 11 -2.53 -10.74 1.18
C ALA A 11 -2.19 -12.24 1.06
N SER A 12 -3.21 -13.12 0.97
CA SER A 12 -3.04 -14.55 0.70
C SER A 12 -2.56 -14.84 -0.74
N VAL A 13 -2.95 -14.04 -1.73
CA VAL A 13 -2.56 -14.19 -3.15
C VAL A 13 -1.16 -13.64 -3.42
N ILE A 14 -0.77 -12.52 -2.80
CA ILE A 14 0.63 -12.02 -2.79
C ILE A 14 1.54 -13.04 -2.08
N LEU A 15 1.01 -13.78 -1.09
CA LEU A 15 1.70 -14.92 -0.49
C LEU A 15 1.77 -16.18 -1.38
N ALA A 16 0.74 -16.43 -2.20
CA ALA A 16 0.65 -17.61 -3.06
C ALA A 16 1.40 -17.47 -4.39
N MET A 17 1.74 -16.24 -4.82
CA MET A 17 2.49 -15.98 -6.05
C MET A 17 4.01 -15.84 -5.85
N GLY A 18 4.52 -16.33 -4.73
CA GLY A 18 5.94 -16.63 -4.60
C GLY A 18 6.36 -17.77 -5.55
N LEU A 19 6.90 -17.37 -6.71
CA LEU A 19 7.70 -18.12 -7.70
C LEU A 19 6.95 -18.70 -8.92
N PRO A 20 7.56 -18.51 -10.12
CA PRO A 20 8.35 -19.60 -10.67
C PRO A 20 9.85 -19.30 -10.55
N GLY A 21 10.49 -20.06 -9.67
CA GLY A 21 11.92 -20.31 -9.64
C GLY A 21 12.16 -21.59 -10.39
N ALA A 22 12.51 -21.45 -11.67
CA ALA A 22 13.18 -22.41 -12.57
C ALA A 22 13.13 -21.74 -13.95
N MET A 23 14.19 -21.52 -14.72
CA MET A 23 15.41 -22.30 -14.85
C MET A 23 16.60 -21.42 -15.24
N LEU A 24 17.65 -21.46 -14.42
CA LEU A 24 19.00 -21.60 -14.95
C LEU A 24 19.11 -23.05 -15.45
N THR A 25 18.87 -23.27 -16.74
CA THR A 25 19.32 -24.50 -17.40
C THR A 25 20.57 -24.15 -18.21
N ALA A 26 21.71 -24.55 -17.65
CA ALA A 26 22.86 -24.87 -18.47
C ALA A 26 22.44 -25.95 -19.47
N SER A 27 22.72 -25.70 -20.74
CA SER A 27 22.66 -26.67 -21.82
C SER A 27 23.49 -27.90 -21.50
N ALA A 28 22.92 -29.10 -21.61
CA ALA A 28 23.67 -30.33 -21.78
C ALA A 28 22.89 -31.28 -22.69
N ASP A 29 23.56 -31.62 -23.79
CA ASP A 29 23.22 -32.64 -24.76
C ASP A 29 22.84 -33.99 -24.15
N GLU A 30 21.96 -34.69 -24.86
CA GLU A 30 21.63 -36.09 -24.67
C GLU A 30 22.81 -37.01 -25.03
N GLY A 31 23.16 -37.91 -24.12
CA GLY A 31 24.11 -39.01 -24.36
C GLY A 31 24.15 -39.96 -23.16
N GLY A 32 23.73 -41.21 -23.37
CA GLY A 32 23.26 -42.11 -22.32
C GLY A 32 24.29 -42.96 -21.54
N SER A 33 23.76 -43.53 -20.44
CA SER A 33 24.16 -44.78 -19.74
C SER A 33 25.37 -44.75 -18.80
N PRO A 34 25.47 -45.64 -17.79
CA PRO A 34 24.52 -46.05 -16.75
C PRO A 34 25.03 -45.73 -15.32
N ALA A 35 24.21 -46.04 -14.31
CA ALA A 35 24.42 -45.80 -12.88
C ALA A 35 25.84 -46.10 -12.36
N ALA A 36 26.45 -45.09 -11.73
CA ALA A 36 27.65 -45.21 -10.92
C ALA A 36 27.43 -44.51 -9.57
N ASP A 37 27.92 -45.15 -8.51
CA ASP A 37 27.74 -44.82 -7.10
C ASP A 37 27.94 -43.34 -6.76
N ALA A 38 27.00 -42.77 -6.01
CA ALA A 38 27.11 -41.43 -5.46
C ALA A 38 28.14 -41.41 -4.32
N PRO A 39 29.23 -40.62 -4.40
CA PRO A 39 30.10 -40.42 -3.26
C PRO A 39 29.38 -39.54 -2.23
N ALA A 40 29.16 -40.10 -1.05
CA ALA A 40 28.86 -39.34 0.15
C ALA A 40 30.03 -38.38 0.44
N ASN A 41 29.71 -37.12 0.72
CA ASN A 41 30.60 -35.96 0.92
C ASN A 41 30.92 -35.15 -0.35
N ALA A 42 29.89 -34.49 -0.89
CA ALA A 42 30.10 -33.22 -1.57
C ALA A 42 30.08 -32.11 -0.50
N ASP A 43 31.18 -31.39 -0.35
CA ASP A 43 31.22 -30.15 0.43
C ASP A 43 30.11 -29.20 -0.05
N PRO A 44 29.45 -28.44 0.84
CA PRO A 44 28.44 -27.47 0.44
C PRO A 44 29.07 -26.50 -0.56
N ALA A 45 28.44 -26.39 -1.74
CA ALA A 45 28.87 -25.49 -2.80
C ALA A 45 29.13 -24.09 -2.21
N PRO A 46 30.22 -23.41 -2.62
CA PRO A 46 30.55 -22.09 -2.12
C PRO A 46 29.35 -21.16 -2.29
N GLN A 47 28.91 -20.56 -1.18
CA GLN A 47 27.80 -19.60 -1.20
C GLN A 47 28.09 -18.56 -2.28
N ALA A 48 27.29 -18.57 -3.34
CA ALA A 48 27.40 -17.60 -4.42
C ALA A 48 27.40 -16.19 -3.80
N ASN A 49 28.29 -15.31 -4.27
CA ASN A 49 28.31 -13.91 -3.86
C ASN A 49 26.98 -13.26 -4.28
N LEU A 50 25.98 -13.32 -3.40
CA LEU A 50 24.67 -12.73 -3.61
C LEU A 50 24.83 -11.21 -3.73
N ASN A 51 24.17 -10.60 -4.71
CA ASN A 51 24.14 -9.15 -4.80
C ASN A 51 23.32 -8.55 -3.63
N PRO A 52 23.47 -7.26 -3.31
CA PRO A 52 22.77 -6.64 -2.18
C PRO A 52 21.24 -6.79 -2.23
N TYR A 53 20.65 -6.77 -3.42
CA TYR A 53 19.21 -6.95 -3.62
C TYR A 53 18.75 -8.37 -3.27
N GLN A 54 19.47 -9.39 -3.74
CA GLN A 54 19.19 -10.79 -3.42
C GLN A 54 19.34 -11.05 -1.93
N LYS A 55 20.37 -10.48 -1.30
CA LYS A 55 20.56 -10.59 0.15
C LYS A 55 19.39 -9.98 0.91
N TYR A 56 18.99 -8.76 0.58
CA TYR A 56 17.84 -8.10 1.20
C TYR A 56 16.56 -8.92 1.05
N TYR A 57 16.28 -9.42 -0.16
CA TYR A 57 15.10 -10.22 -0.43
C TYR A 57 15.05 -11.51 0.41
N LEU A 58 16.17 -12.23 0.50
CA LEU A 58 16.27 -13.43 1.34
C LEU A 58 16.10 -13.10 2.82
N ASP A 59 16.63 -11.97 3.28
CA ASP A 59 16.45 -11.54 4.67
C ASP A 59 14.98 -11.22 4.97
N GLN A 60 14.25 -10.57 4.04
CA GLN A 60 12.80 -10.35 4.17
C GLN A 60 12.01 -11.67 4.17
N GLN A 61 12.39 -12.65 3.35
CA GLN A 61 11.76 -13.97 3.37
C GLN A 61 11.97 -14.68 4.72
N LYS A 62 13.18 -14.65 5.26
CA LYS A 62 13.49 -15.22 6.58
C LYS A 62 12.69 -14.53 7.68
N MET A 63 12.62 -13.20 7.67
CA MET A 63 11.81 -12.45 8.65
C MET A 63 10.33 -12.83 8.54
N THR A 64 9.81 -12.95 7.33
CA THR A 64 8.41 -13.37 7.09
C THR A 64 8.16 -14.78 7.61
N GLN A 65 9.07 -15.73 7.35
CA GLN A 65 8.99 -17.09 7.87
C GLN A 65 9.05 -17.12 9.40
N LEU A 66 9.94 -16.32 10.00
CA LEU A 66 10.05 -16.20 11.46
C LEU A 66 8.73 -15.73 12.06
N VAL A 67 8.14 -14.66 11.51
CA VAL A 67 6.84 -14.15 11.97
C VAL A 67 5.73 -15.19 11.79
N ARG A 68 5.68 -15.91 10.66
CA ARG A 68 4.70 -17.01 10.48
C ARG A 68 4.86 -18.14 11.48
N SER A 69 6.09 -18.41 11.90
CA SER A 69 6.40 -19.53 12.81
C SER A 69 6.10 -19.24 14.28
N ILE A 70 5.72 -18.01 14.63
CA ILE A 70 5.34 -17.66 16.00
C ILE A 70 4.10 -18.46 16.39
N ASP A 71 4.24 -19.32 17.40
CA ASP A 71 3.14 -20.05 18.02
C ASP A 71 3.06 -19.64 19.49
N ALA A 72 2.38 -18.52 19.73
CA ALA A 72 2.27 -17.89 21.04
C ALA A 72 0.82 -17.42 21.25
N PRO A 73 -0.15 -18.34 21.36
CA PRO A 73 -1.55 -17.96 21.47
C PRO A 73 -1.77 -17.06 22.69
N LEU A 74 -2.37 -15.89 22.46
CA LEU A 74 -2.79 -14.96 23.51
C LEU A 74 -4.13 -15.38 24.12
N LEU A 75 -4.83 -16.32 23.50
CA LEU A 75 -6.14 -16.79 23.93
C LEU A 75 -6.01 -17.64 25.21
N PRO A 76 -6.66 -17.24 26.33
CA PRO A 76 -6.65 -18.06 27.54
C PRO A 76 -7.36 -19.40 27.35
N ALA A 77 -6.93 -20.42 28.08
CA ALA A 77 -7.64 -21.70 28.12
C ALA A 77 -9.09 -21.52 28.57
N GLY A 78 -10.04 -22.13 27.85
CA GLY A 78 -11.47 -22.01 28.14
C GLY A 78 -12.11 -20.68 27.72
N ALA A 79 -11.44 -19.90 26.87
CA ALA A 79 -11.93 -18.59 26.42
C ALA A 79 -13.36 -18.60 25.85
N ASP A 80 -13.78 -19.66 25.16
CA ASP A 80 -15.14 -19.77 24.64
C ASP A 80 -16.19 -19.78 25.74
N LYS A 81 -16.00 -20.63 26.77
CA LYS A 81 -16.90 -20.69 27.93
C LYS A 81 -16.91 -19.39 28.71
N GLU A 82 -15.75 -18.76 28.82
CA GLU A 82 -15.62 -17.46 29.49
C GLU A 82 -16.34 -16.36 28.71
N TYR A 83 -16.23 -16.37 27.38
CA TYR A 83 -16.98 -15.44 26.53
C TYR A 83 -18.47 -15.68 26.64
N GLU A 84 -18.94 -16.93 26.57
CA GLU A 84 -20.36 -17.29 26.75
C GLU A 84 -20.94 -16.73 28.04
N ARG A 85 -20.15 -16.74 29.13
CA ARG A 85 -20.53 -16.20 30.43
C ARG A 85 -20.78 -14.69 30.40
N ILE A 86 -19.93 -13.93 29.70
CA ILE A 86 -20.03 -12.46 29.65
C ILE A 86 -20.78 -11.94 28.41
N ALA A 87 -21.08 -12.80 27.43
CA ALA A 87 -21.55 -12.39 26.10
C ALA A 87 -22.85 -11.59 26.10
N ARG A 88 -23.73 -11.84 27.08
CA ARG A 88 -24.97 -11.05 27.23
C ARG A 88 -24.62 -9.64 27.71
N GLU A 89 -23.92 -9.54 28.83
CA GLU A 89 -23.54 -8.26 29.45
C GLU A 89 -22.69 -7.41 28.50
N PHE A 90 -21.70 -8.02 27.84
CA PHE A 90 -20.89 -7.35 26.82
C PHE A 90 -21.74 -6.81 25.67
N ARG A 91 -22.64 -7.60 25.08
CA ARG A 91 -23.49 -7.15 23.97
C ARG A 91 -24.49 -6.09 24.40
N ASP A 92 -25.07 -6.22 25.59
CA ASP A 92 -26.00 -5.24 26.14
C ASP A 92 -25.29 -3.91 26.39
N LEU A 93 -24.08 -3.93 26.96
CA LEU A 93 -23.23 -2.74 27.13
C LEU A 93 -22.87 -2.11 25.79
N MET A 94 -22.33 -2.90 24.85
CA MET A 94 -21.96 -2.45 23.50
C MET A 94 -23.14 -1.79 22.80
N ARG A 95 -24.34 -2.34 22.93
CA ARG A 95 -25.55 -1.79 22.31
C ARG A 95 -26.05 -0.52 23.00
N ALA A 96 -26.12 -0.54 24.34
CA ALA A 96 -26.69 0.54 25.14
C ALA A 96 -25.87 1.84 25.07
N GLY A 97 -24.53 1.72 25.12
CA GLY A 97 -23.61 2.87 25.05
C GLY A 97 -23.73 3.86 26.23
N ALA A 98 -24.23 3.40 27.38
CA ALA A 98 -24.70 4.26 28.46
C ALA A 98 -23.58 4.77 29.41
N SER A 99 -22.43 4.09 29.51
CA SER A 99 -21.38 4.40 30.49
C SER A 99 -19.98 3.99 30.00
N THR A 100 -18.96 4.74 30.43
CA THR A 100 -17.52 4.50 30.15
C THR A 100 -16.74 4.33 31.46
N SER A 101 -17.35 3.69 32.46
CA SER A 101 -16.70 3.44 33.75
C SER A 101 -15.51 2.49 33.59
N GLN A 102 -14.64 2.40 34.59
CA GLN A 102 -13.51 1.47 34.55
C GLN A 102 -13.95 0.01 34.42
N ALA A 103 -15.08 -0.36 35.04
CA ALA A 103 -15.64 -1.70 34.93
C ALA A 103 -16.17 -1.98 33.51
N ASP A 104 -16.85 -1.00 32.90
CA ASP A 104 -17.35 -1.12 31.52
C ASP A 104 -16.20 -1.28 30.54
N ARG A 105 -15.14 -0.48 30.69
CA ARG A 105 -13.92 -0.58 29.87
C ARG A 105 -13.24 -1.94 30.02
N ALA A 106 -13.16 -2.46 31.24
CA ALA A 106 -12.62 -3.79 31.50
C ALA A 106 -13.45 -4.89 30.82
N LEU A 107 -14.78 -4.79 30.89
CA LEU A 107 -15.69 -5.73 30.20
C LEU A 107 -15.55 -5.65 28.68
N ILE A 108 -15.46 -4.45 28.11
CA ILE A 108 -15.23 -4.24 26.68
C ILE A 108 -13.93 -4.90 26.25
N ARG A 109 -12.83 -4.60 26.96
CA ARG A 109 -11.51 -5.17 26.69
C ARG A 109 -11.53 -6.69 26.80
N GLN A 110 -12.15 -7.25 27.85
CA GLN A 110 -12.25 -8.69 28.04
C GLN A 110 -13.05 -9.35 26.91
N GLY A 111 -14.22 -8.79 26.55
CA GLY A 111 -15.07 -9.31 25.48
C GLY A 111 -14.38 -9.33 24.12
N PHE A 112 -13.63 -8.28 23.78
CA PHE A 112 -12.84 -8.26 22.56
C PHE A 112 -11.63 -9.21 22.63
N ALA A 113 -10.89 -9.25 23.74
CA ALA A 113 -9.72 -10.11 23.88
C ALA A 113 -10.06 -11.60 23.66
N LEU A 114 -11.15 -12.08 24.27
CA LEU A 114 -11.61 -13.47 24.16
C LEU A 114 -12.03 -13.88 22.73
N ARG A 115 -12.23 -12.90 21.84
CA ARG A 115 -12.61 -13.13 20.44
C ARG A 115 -11.46 -12.91 19.49
N LEU A 116 -10.80 -11.75 19.59
CA LEU A 116 -9.69 -11.36 18.71
C LEU A 116 -8.51 -12.32 18.84
N PHE A 117 -8.19 -12.74 20.07
CA PHE A 117 -7.05 -13.61 20.28
C PHE A 117 -7.24 -15.02 19.72
N LYS A 118 -8.44 -15.39 19.25
CA LYS A 118 -8.62 -16.59 18.42
C LYS A 118 -7.75 -16.56 17.16
N MET A 119 -7.49 -15.36 16.61
CA MET A 119 -6.58 -15.18 15.47
C MET A 119 -5.10 -15.46 15.82
N THR A 120 -4.77 -15.70 17.09
CA THR A 120 -3.41 -16.12 17.49
C THR A 120 -3.28 -17.64 17.57
N ASP A 121 -4.39 -18.38 17.48
CA ASP A 121 -4.43 -19.84 17.44
C ASP A 121 -4.41 -20.34 15.99
N ARG A 122 -3.39 -21.12 15.67
CA ARG A 122 -3.20 -21.69 14.33
C ARG A 122 -4.36 -22.59 13.89
N ALA A 123 -4.91 -23.39 14.80
CA ALA A 123 -6.02 -24.29 14.46
C ALA A 123 -7.28 -23.51 14.08
N PHE A 124 -7.48 -22.33 14.68
CA PHE A 124 -8.59 -21.45 14.32
C PHE A 124 -8.39 -20.80 12.95
N ILE A 125 -7.17 -20.35 12.64
CA ILE A 125 -6.84 -19.65 11.39
C ILE A 125 -6.98 -20.57 10.17
N GLU A 126 -6.76 -21.87 10.34
CA GLU A 126 -6.93 -22.87 9.27
C GLU A 126 -8.40 -23.00 8.81
N ASP A 127 -9.38 -22.62 9.63
CA ASP A 127 -10.78 -22.55 9.23
C ASP A 127 -11.15 -21.15 8.69
N GLN A 128 -11.10 -21.02 7.36
CA GLN A 128 -11.44 -19.78 6.66
C GLN A 128 -12.86 -19.27 6.96
N ASN A 129 -13.82 -20.18 7.19
CA ASN A 129 -15.20 -19.77 7.50
C ASN A 129 -15.28 -19.21 8.92
N ALA A 130 -14.56 -19.82 9.88
CA ALA A 130 -14.48 -19.32 11.24
C ALA A 130 -13.83 -17.93 11.29
N VAL A 131 -12.70 -17.73 10.60
CA VAL A 131 -12.03 -16.42 10.48
C VAL A 131 -12.95 -15.37 9.87
N ARG A 132 -13.61 -15.69 8.76
CA ARG A 132 -14.56 -14.76 8.11
C ARG A 132 -15.73 -14.42 9.03
N ASN A 133 -16.28 -15.41 9.73
CA ASN A 133 -17.39 -15.20 10.66
C ASN A 133 -16.96 -14.28 11.81
N LEU A 134 -15.76 -14.49 12.38
CA LEU A 134 -15.19 -13.65 13.42
C LEU A 134 -15.01 -12.19 12.96
N LEU A 135 -14.47 -11.97 11.75
CA LEU A 135 -14.29 -10.62 11.23
C LEU A 135 -15.64 -9.93 11.00
N VAL A 136 -16.47 -10.53 10.14
CA VAL A 136 -17.63 -9.83 9.55
C VAL A 136 -18.85 -9.85 10.46
N ASN A 137 -19.18 -11.01 11.04
CA ASN A 137 -20.43 -11.19 11.77
C ASN A 137 -20.32 -10.85 13.24
N GLU A 138 -19.09 -10.73 13.73
CA GLU A 138 -18.77 -10.71 15.14
C GLU A 138 -18.11 -9.37 15.51
N ILE A 139 -16.86 -9.13 15.09
CA ILE A 139 -16.12 -7.92 15.48
C ILE A 139 -16.66 -6.67 14.79
N SER A 140 -16.71 -6.64 13.45
CA SER A 140 -17.17 -5.45 12.72
C SER A 140 -18.65 -5.13 13.02
N ARG A 141 -19.47 -6.15 13.29
CA ARG A 141 -20.87 -5.96 13.70
C ARG A 141 -20.98 -5.27 15.06
N ASP A 142 -20.18 -5.67 16.04
CA ASP A 142 -20.20 -5.07 17.37
C ASP A 142 -19.65 -3.64 17.35
N LEU A 143 -18.62 -3.37 16.54
CA LEU A 143 -18.11 -2.01 16.32
C LEU A 143 -19.13 -1.11 15.63
N ALA A 144 -19.82 -1.60 14.61
CA ALA A 144 -20.90 -0.86 13.94
C ALA A 144 -22.13 -0.68 14.83
N GLY A 145 -22.40 -1.62 15.74
CA GLY A 145 -23.50 -1.56 16.70
C GLY A 145 -23.21 -0.73 17.96
N ALA A 146 -21.95 -0.31 18.17
CA ALA A 146 -21.53 0.30 19.42
C ALA A 146 -22.27 1.62 19.70
N GLY A 147 -23.02 1.65 20.79
CA GLY A 147 -23.83 2.77 21.27
C GLY A 147 -25.09 3.04 20.44
N ARG A 148 -25.58 2.07 19.65
CA ARG A 148 -26.73 2.30 18.75
C ARG A 148 -28.01 2.74 19.47
N ASP A 149 -28.21 2.32 20.72
CA ASP A 149 -29.41 2.65 21.51
C ASP A 149 -29.24 4.00 22.27
N GLU A 150 -28.03 4.56 22.36
CA GLU A 150 -27.78 5.86 22.99
C GLU A 150 -28.20 6.99 22.06
N GLN A 151 -29.25 7.73 22.41
CA GLN A 151 -29.80 8.80 21.57
C GLN A 151 -28.94 10.09 21.59
N ASN A 152 -28.17 10.33 22.64
CA ASN A 152 -27.29 11.48 22.75
C ASN A 152 -25.99 11.24 21.96
N GLN A 153 -25.80 11.97 20.86
CA GLN A 153 -24.65 11.83 19.97
C GLN A 153 -23.30 12.01 20.68
N THR A 154 -23.18 12.97 21.60
CA THR A 154 -21.94 13.23 22.33
C THR A 154 -21.60 12.07 23.28
N ARG A 155 -22.58 11.52 23.99
CA ARG A 155 -22.36 10.34 24.84
C ARG A 155 -22.02 9.11 24.01
N ARG A 156 -22.71 8.92 22.88
CA ARG A 156 -22.41 7.85 21.93
C ARG A 156 -20.98 7.93 21.41
N GLN A 157 -20.53 9.12 21.00
CA GLN A 157 -19.16 9.32 20.53
C GLN A 157 -18.13 9.00 21.63
N LYS A 158 -18.33 9.49 22.86
CA LYS A 158 -17.45 9.16 24.00
C LYS A 158 -17.40 7.65 24.29
N PHE A 159 -18.54 6.98 24.22
CA PHE A 159 -18.60 5.53 24.38
C PHE A 159 -17.82 4.81 23.28
N ARG A 160 -18.03 5.20 22.01
CA ARG A 160 -17.29 4.66 20.87
C ARG A 160 -15.80 4.90 20.97
N GLU A 161 -15.39 6.08 21.43
CA GLU A 161 -13.99 6.39 21.68
C GLU A 161 -13.39 5.45 22.72
N ALA A 162 -14.07 5.20 23.84
CA ALA A 162 -13.61 4.24 24.85
C ALA A 162 -13.51 2.81 24.27
N VAL A 163 -14.51 2.37 23.49
CA VAL A 163 -14.48 1.09 22.77
C VAL A 163 -13.28 0.99 21.84
N CYS A 164 -13.07 2.01 21.00
CA CYS A 164 -11.97 2.03 20.03
C CYS A 164 -10.61 2.06 20.74
N GLN A 165 -10.47 2.77 21.87
CA GLN A 165 -9.24 2.79 22.67
C GLN A 165 -8.90 1.41 23.25
N GLU A 166 -9.88 0.72 23.86
CA GLU A 166 -9.63 -0.63 24.38
C GLU A 166 -9.27 -1.62 23.27
N LEU A 167 -9.97 -1.53 22.14
CA LEU A 167 -9.69 -2.36 20.98
C LEU A 167 -8.30 -2.07 20.40
N HIS A 168 -7.95 -0.81 20.20
CA HIS A 168 -6.62 -0.37 19.72
C HIS A 168 -5.48 -0.99 20.53
N GLY A 169 -5.58 -0.97 21.87
CA GLY A 169 -4.60 -1.59 22.75
C GLY A 169 -4.48 -3.12 22.60
N LEU A 170 -5.55 -3.82 22.20
CA LEU A 170 -5.52 -5.25 21.89
C LEU A 170 -4.92 -5.52 20.50
N LEU A 171 -5.26 -4.69 19.50
CA LEU A 171 -4.68 -4.80 18.15
C LEU A 171 -3.16 -4.65 18.19
N LEU A 172 -2.64 -3.71 19.01
CA LEU A 172 -1.20 -3.56 19.21
C LEU A 172 -0.54 -4.78 19.86
N GLN A 173 -1.23 -5.51 20.75
CA GLN A 173 -0.69 -6.76 21.32
C GLN A 173 -0.60 -7.85 20.25
N MET A 174 -1.56 -7.92 19.33
CA MET A 174 -1.52 -8.87 18.21
C MET A 174 -0.35 -8.60 17.24
N MET A 175 0.20 -7.38 17.23
CA MET A 175 1.36 -7.03 16.39
C MET A 175 2.65 -7.76 16.77
N GLU A 176 2.71 -8.40 17.93
CA GLU A 176 3.85 -9.22 18.38
C GLU A 176 3.62 -10.73 18.12
N ASN A 177 2.53 -11.10 17.44
CA ASN A 177 2.14 -12.49 17.21
C ASN A 177 2.44 -12.98 15.77
N ASN A 178 1.82 -14.08 15.34
CA ASN A 178 1.98 -14.66 14.00
C ASN A 178 1.48 -13.73 12.88
N LEU A 179 1.86 -14.04 11.64
CA LEU A 179 1.56 -13.19 10.48
C LEU A 179 0.04 -12.94 10.30
N ASP A 180 -0.78 -13.97 10.45
CA ASP A 180 -2.23 -13.86 10.27
C ASP A 180 -2.89 -12.99 11.34
N ALA A 181 -2.45 -13.12 12.60
CA ALA A 181 -2.86 -12.24 13.69
C ALA A 181 -2.48 -10.78 13.41
N ARG A 182 -1.26 -10.51 12.93
CA ARG A 182 -0.80 -9.16 12.56
C ARG A 182 -1.63 -8.58 11.43
N THR A 183 -1.82 -9.35 10.34
CA THR A 183 -2.60 -8.91 9.19
C THR A 183 -4.05 -8.62 9.58
N PHE A 184 -4.68 -9.50 10.37
CA PHE A 184 -6.03 -9.28 10.88
C PHE A 184 -6.11 -8.02 11.75
N ALA A 185 -5.15 -7.83 12.66
CA ALA A 185 -5.12 -6.65 13.52
C ALA A 185 -4.95 -5.36 12.71
N ILE A 186 -4.09 -5.38 11.69
CA ILE A 186 -3.90 -4.25 10.78
C ILE A 186 -5.22 -3.87 10.10
N THR A 187 -5.95 -4.85 9.54
CA THR A 187 -7.21 -4.59 8.81
C THR A 187 -8.32 -4.00 9.68
N LEU A 188 -8.24 -4.15 11.00
CA LEU A 188 -9.23 -3.61 11.93
C LEU A 188 -8.98 -2.13 12.30
N PHE A 189 -7.81 -1.56 11.97
CA PHE A 189 -7.54 -0.16 12.29
C PHE A 189 -8.51 0.82 11.59
N SER A 190 -8.93 0.55 10.36
CA SER A 190 -9.94 1.36 9.64
C SER A 190 -11.35 1.22 10.20
N ASP A 191 -11.63 0.23 11.05
CA ASP A 191 -12.92 0.03 11.70
C ASP A 191 -13.00 0.74 13.07
N LEU A 192 -11.91 1.38 13.54
CA LEU A 192 -11.88 2.15 14.80
C LEU A 192 -12.51 3.54 14.66
N GLU A 193 -13.78 3.55 14.25
CA GLU A 193 -14.57 4.75 13.98
C GLU A 193 -15.19 5.32 15.26
N ILE A 194 -14.79 6.51 15.70
CA ILE A 194 -15.46 7.22 16.80
C ILE A 194 -16.74 7.91 16.35
N VAL A 195 -16.81 8.29 15.07
CA VAL A 195 -18.02 8.79 14.40
C VAL A 195 -18.23 7.99 13.13
N GLN A 196 -19.43 7.42 12.98
CA GLN A 196 -19.80 6.61 11.82
C GLN A 196 -20.71 7.37 10.86
N GLN A 197 -20.72 6.96 9.60
CA GLN A 197 -21.74 7.39 8.64
C GLN A 197 -23.10 6.81 9.00
N THR A 198 -24.13 7.66 9.06
CA THR A 198 -25.52 7.23 9.25
C THR A 198 -26.29 7.45 7.96
N GLY A 199 -26.79 6.37 7.34
CA GLY A 199 -27.58 6.46 6.11
C GLY A 199 -26.84 7.03 4.90
N GLY A 200 -25.51 6.88 4.84
CA GLY A 200 -24.67 7.42 3.76
C GLY A 200 -24.43 8.92 3.83
N ILE A 201 -24.93 9.61 4.87
CA ILE A 201 -24.74 11.03 5.13
C ILE A 201 -23.86 11.17 6.38
N GLY A 202 -22.77 11.93 6.27
CA GLY A 202 -21.86 12.22 7.38
C GLY A 202 -20.39 11.90 7.09
N ARG A 203 -19.50 12.47 7.90
CA ARG A 203 -18.06 12.24 7.82
C ARG A 203 -17.67 11.17 8.83
N ILE A 204 -16.92 10.16 8.39
CA ILE A 204 -16.33 9.18 9.31
C ILE A 204 -15.20 9.89 10.06
N THR A 205 -15.03 9.58 11.34
CA THR A 205 -13.88 10.01 12.13
C THR A 205 -13.32 8.80 12.85
N LEU A 206 -12.02 8.54 12.67
CA LEU A 206 -11.32 7.47 13.36
C LEU A 206 -10.77 7.93 14.71
N LEU A 207 -10.45 6.98 15.56
CA LEU A 207 -9.60 7.19 16.73
C LEU A 207 -8.25 7.78 16.27
N ASP A 208 -7.83 8.90 16.86
CA ASP A 208 -6.66 9.67 16.39
C ASP A 208 -5.34 8.87 16.48
N ASP A 209 -5.19 8.03 17.50
CA ASP A 209 -4.01 7.18 17.69
C ASP A 209 -3.78 6.18 16.54
N VAL A 210 -4.79 5.89 15.72
CA VAL A 210 -4.67 4.97 14.57
C VAL A 210 -3.58 5.44 13.61
N TYR A 211 -3.58 6.73 13.26
CA TYR A 211 -2.65 7.28 12.28
C TYR A 211 -1.20 7.17 12.75
N LYS A 212 -0.97 7.45 14.03
CA LYS A 212 0.34 7.32 14.68
C LYS A 212 0.78 5.87 14.76
N SER A 213 -0.10 4.96 15.18
CA SER A 213 0.23 3.54 15.29
C SER A 213 0.56 2.91 13.95
N LEU A 214 -0.22 3.16 12.90
CA LEU A 214 0.09 2.66 11.57
C LEU A 214 1.43 3.22 11.07
N THR A 215 1.71 4.50 11.31
CA THR A 215 3.00 5.12 10.96
C THR A 215 4.16 4.43 11.67
N GLN A 216 4.04 4.21 12.99
CA GLN A 216 5.06 3.50 13.77
C GLN A 216 5.27 2.05 13.33
N LEU A 217 4.19 1.35 12.96
CA LEU A 217 4.26 -0.03 12.45
C LEU A 217 4.93 -0.09 11.07
N LEU A 218 4.70 0.92 10.22
CA LEU A 218 5.36 1.05 8.92
C LEU A 218 6.89 1.26 9.10
N GLU A 219 7.29 2.05 10.09
CA GLU A 219 8.69 2.38 10.39
C GLU A 219 9.43 1.30 11.20
N ASP A 220 8.72 0.34 11.80
CA ASP A 220 9.29 -0.68 12.67
C ASP A 220 10.17 -1.67 11.89
N GLN A 221 11.48 -1.60 12.14
CA GLN A 221 12.48 -2.43 11.46
C GLN A 221 12.36 -3.92 11.79
N ARG A 222 11.63 -4.28 12.84
CA ARG A 222 11.34 -5.68 13.20
C ARG A 222 10.25 -6.30 12.33
N GLN A 223 9.45 -5.48 11.64
CA GLN A 223 8.39 -5.95 10.75
C GLN A 223 8.97 -6.27 9.37
N PRO A 224 8.67 -7.44 8.78
CA PRO A 224 9.01 -7.72 7.39
C PRO A 224 8.19 -6.85 6.43
N ASP A 225 8.68 -6.67 5.22
CA ASP A 225 8.01 -5.90 4.15
C ASP A 225 6.59 -6.42 3.87
N THR A 226 6.30 -7.72 4.09
CA THR A 226 4.93 -8.27 3.97
C THR A 226 3.96 -7.65 4.99
N VAL A 227 4.38 -7.44 6.24
CA VAL A 227 3.54 -6.80 7.26
C VAL A 227 3.41 -5.30 6.95
N ARG A 228 4.52 -4.65 6.58
CA ARG A 228 4.51 -3.22 6.20
C ARG A 228 3.66 -2.93 4.97
N SER A 229 3.61 -3.86 4.02
CA SER A 229 2.72 -3.78 2.86
C SER A 229 1.25 -3.80 3.30
N CYS A 230 0.88 -4.66 4.25
CA CYS A 230 -0.48 -4.64 4.83
C CYS A 230 -0.78 -3.29 5.51
N VAL A 231 0.18 -2.73 6.25
CA VAL A 231 0.05 -1.39 6.87
C VAL A 231 -0.19 -0.30 5.82
N ALA A 232 0.58 -0.31 4.73
CA ALA A 232 0.43 0.67 3.65
C ALA A 232 -0.92 0.55 2.92
N VAL A 233 -1.40 -0.68 2.69
CA VAL A 233 -2.77 -0.93 2.18
C VAL A 233 -3.82 -0.36 3.13
N GLU A 234 -3.67 -0.58 4.43
CA GLU A 234 -4.63 -0.09 5.41
C GLU A 234 -4.64 1.44 5.49
N MET A 235 -3.46 2.08 5.46
CA MET A 235 -3.36 3.54 5.35
C MET A 235 -4.11 4.05 4.11
N ARG A 236 -3.99 3.35 2.98
CA ARG A 236 -4.68 3.70 1.74
C ARG A 236 -6.19 3.61 1.89
N GLU A 237 -6.69 2.52 2.47
CA GLU A 237 -8.13 2.35 2.73
C GLU A 237 -8.67 3.44 3.66
N ILE A 238 -7.90 3.84 4.68
CA ILE A 238 -8.27 4.97 5.55
C ILE A 238 -8.35 6.28 4.77
N LEU A 239 -7.35 6.60 3.94
CA LEU A 239 -7.34 7.82 3.12
C LEU A 239 -8.53 7.88 2.14
N LEU A 240 -8.96 6.74 1.61
CA LEU A 240 -10.13 6.63 0.73
C LEU A 240 -11.47 6.72 1.48
N LYS A 241 -11.52 6.21 2.71
CA LYS A 241 -12.74 6.06 3.51
C LYS A 241 -13.05 7.29 4.37
N VAL A 242 -12.03 8.01 4.83
CA VAL A 242 -12.12 8.98 5.92
C VAL A 242 -11.54 10.32 5.47
N GLU A 243 -12.15 11.43 5.92
CA GLU A 243 -11.56 12.76 5.75
C GLU A 243 -10.42 12.95 6.77
N VAL A 244 -9.24 12.44 6.42
CA VAL A 244 -8.03 12.56 7.25
C VAL A 244 -7.57 14.01 7.26
N THR A 245 -7.26 14.54 8.45
CA THR A 245 -6.76 15.91 8.60
C THR A 245 -5.44 16.11 7.82
N PRO A 246 -5.15 17.33 7.34
CA PRO A 246 -3.89 17.61 6.66
C PRO A 246 -2.66 17.19 7.48
N LEU A 247 -2.67 17.40 8.81
CA LEU A 247 -1.59 17.01 9.69
C LEU A 247 -1.32 15.49 9.64
N ASN A 248 -2.37 14.67 9.74
CA ASN A 248 -2.26 13.22 9.75
C ASN A 248 -1.94 12.67 8.35
N GLN A 249 -2.43 13.31 7.27
CA GLN A 249 -2.00 12.99 5.91
C GLN A 249 -0.49 13.23 5.73
N MET A 250 0.03 14.34 6.23
CA MET A 250 1.47 14.65 6.13
C MET A 250 2.33 13.72 6.99
N LEU A 251 1.84 13.29 8.16
CA LEU A 251 2.50 12.27 8.97
C LEU A 251 2.68 10.97 8.18
N MET A 252 1.60 10.47 7.56
CA MET A 252 1.64 9.27 6.73
C MET A 252 2.55 9.46 5.50
N ALA A 253 2.42 10.58 4.79
CA ALA A 253 3.22 10.87 3.61
C ALA A 253 4.73 10.83 3.90
N LYS A 254 5.16 11.35 5.05
CA LYS A 254 6.58 11.31 5.47
C LYS A 254 7.07 9.89 5.74
N ALA A 255 6.24 9.07 6.40
CA ALA A 255 6.59 7.67 6.67
C ALA A 255 6.67 6.86 5.37
N LEU A 256 5.72 7.05 4.45
CA LEU A 256 5.74 6.44 3.11
C LEU A 256 6.98 6.87 2.32
N ALA A 257 7.36 8.15 2.38
CA ALA A 257 8.57 8.67 1.76
C ALA A 257 9.84 8.00 2.30
N ALA A 258 9.93 7.83 3.62
CA ALA A 258 11.07 7.18 4.26
C ALA A 258 11.22 5.73 3.78
N GLU A 259 10.11 4.99 3.65
CA GLU A 259 10.11 3.62 3.14
C GLU A 259 10.45 3.54 1.65
N LEU A 260 9.94 4.45 0.81
CA LEU A 260 10.25 4.49 -0.62
C LEU A 260 11.74 4.78 -0.91
N ARG A 261 12.41 5.50 0.00
CA ARG A 261 13.86 5.77 -0.03
C ARG A 261 14.73 4.61 0.43
N ARG A 262 14.16 3.60 1.12
CA ARG A 262 14.94 2.41 1.50
C ARG A 262 15.41 1.71 0.22
N PRO A 263 16.72 1.45 0.05
CA PRO A 263 17.19 0.76 -1.14
C PRO A 263 16.77 -0.72 -1.09
N TYR A 264 16.66 -1.35 -2.26
CA TYR A 264 16.47 -2.80 -2.40
C TYR A 264 15.16 -3.40 -1.87
N THR A 265 14.18 -2.60 -1.45
CA THR A 265 12.84 -3.11 -1.07
C THR A 265 12.11 -3.79 -2.22
N VAL A 266 11.21 -4.72 -1.86
CA VAL A 266 10.45 -5.55 -2.82
C VAL A 266 9.58 -4.66 -3.73
N PRO A 267 9.54 -4.91 -5.05
CA PRO A 267 8.83 -4.03 -5.97
C PRO A 267 7.34 -3.89 -5.66
N ASP A 268 6.65 -4.98 -5.37
CA ASP A 268 5.21 -4.96 -5.03
C ASP A 268 4.93 -4.09 -3.80
N TYR A 269 5.83 -4.13 -2.81
CA TYR A 269 5.73 -3.25 -1.64
C TYR A 269 5.90 -1.78 -2.04
N ARG A 270 6.85 -1.45 -2.92
CA ARG A 270 7.01 -0.07 -3.44
C ARG A 270 5.78 0.40 -4.20
N MET A 271 5.17 -0.46 -5.01
CA MET A 271 3.95 -0.16 -5.76
C MET A 271 2.80 0.20 -4.81
N VAL A 272 2.59 -0.60 -3.76
CA VAL A 272 1.60 -0.30 -2.71
C VAL A 272 1.89 1.05 -2.04
N LEU A 273 3.15 1.33 -1.67
CA LEU A 273 3.52 2.61 -1.07
C LEU A 273 3.19 3.80 -2.00
N ILE A 274 3.48 3.68 -3.30
CA ILE A 274 3.14 4.69 -4.31
C ILE A 274 1.63 4.88 -4.40
N ASP A 275 0.86 3.79 -4.48
CA ASP A 275 -0.61 3.85 -4.51
C ASP A 275 -1.18 4.53 -3.26
N THR A 276 -0.60 4.30 -2.08
CA THR A 276 -0.98 4.99 -0.85
C THR A 276 -0.66 6.48 -0.89
N VAL A 277 0.53 6.86 -1.42
CA VAL A 277 0.89 8.28 -1.61
C VAL A 277 -0.09 8.99 -2.55
N CYS A 278 -0.61 8.30 -3.56
CA CYS A 278 -1.57 8.87 -4.51
C CYS A 278 -2.90 9.31 -3.86
N GLU A 279 -3.27 8.71 -2.72
CA GLU A 279 -4.49 9.06 -1.99
C GLU A 279 -4.30 10.26 -1.03
N ILE A 280 -3.11 10.84 -0.97
CA ILE A 280 -2.88 12.10 -0.27
C ILE A 280 -3.53 13.24 -1.06
N THR A 281 -4.59 13.81 -0.48
CA THR A 281 -5.39 14.85 -1.13
C THR A 281 -4.92 16.26 -0.79
N THR A 282 -4.16 16.43 0.29
CA THR A 282 -3.57 17.71 0.70
C THR A 282 -2.49 18.14 -0.30
N PRO A 283 -2.66 19.24 -1.05
CA PRO A 283 -1.71 19.60 -2.12
C PRO A 283 -0.35 20.06 -1.61
N ARG A 284 -0.30 20.70 -0.44
CA ARG A 284 0.94 21.20 0.15
C ARG A 284 1.02 21.00 1.65
N GLU A 285 2.19 20.58 2.11
CA GLU A 285 2.61 20.67 3.50
C GLU A 285 3.00 22.12 3.83
N VAL A 286 2.60 22.62 5.00
CA VAL A 286 3.19 23.85 5.57
C VAL A 286 4.35 23.44 6.47
N VAL A 287 5.58 23.78 6.07
CA VAL A 287 6.79 23.48 6.85
C VAL A 287 7.17 24.62 7.79
N ALA A 288 8.10 24.37 8.71
CA ALA A 288 8.64 25.38 9.60
C ALA A 288 9.16 26.60 8.80
N GLY A 289 8.76 27.81 9.22
CA GLY A 289 9.02 29.04 8.46
C GLY A 289 7.94 29.42 7.45
N GLY A 290 6.83 28.68 7.37
CA GLY A 290 5.65 29.03 6.56
C GLY A 290 5.79 28.70 5.06
N ALA A 291 6.91 28.11 4.65
CA ALA A 291 7.07 27.60 3.29
C ALA A 291 6.08 26.46 3.02
N LYS A 292 5.65 26.33 1.76
CA LYS A 292 4.67 25.31 1.36
C LYS A 292 5.25 24.38 0.32
N LYS A 293 5.32 23.08 0.63
CA LYS A 293 5.93 22.06 -0.24
C LYS A 293 4.90 21.06 -0.78
N PRO A 294 4.96 20.67 -2.06
CA PRO A 294 4.08 19.66 -2.63
C PRO A 294 4.58 18.23 -2.32
N LEU A 295 4.62 17.86 -1.03
CA LEU A 295 5.30 16.66 -0.53
C LEU A 295 4.94 15.38 -1.28
N ALA A 296 3.65 15.12 -1.53
CA ALA A 296 3.22 13.91 -2.23
C ALA A 296 3.74 13.85 -3.68
N MET A 297 3.75 14.98 -4.40
CA MET A 297 4.38 15.05 -5.72
C MET A 297 5.90 14.92 -5.65
N GLU A 298 6.53 15.53 -4.65
CA GLU A 298 7.99 15.46 -4.44
C GLU A 298 8.44 14.00 -4.27
N ILE A 299 7.71 13.21 -3.47
CA ILE A 299 7.95 11.76 -3.29
C ILE A 299 7.85 11.03 -4.63
N LEU A 300 6.79 11.26 -5.41
CA LEU A 300 6.57 10.57 -6.69
C LEU A 300 7.61 10.97 -7.74
N VAL A 301 8.01 12.25 -7.78
CA VAL A 301 9.09 12.75 -8.63
C VAL A 301 10.43 12.11 -8.27
N GLU A 302 10.74 12.01 -6.97
CA GLU A 302 11.94 11.35 -6.46
C GLU A 302 12.01 9.89 -6.92
N VAL A 303 10.93 9.12 -6.71
CA VAL A 303 10.85 7.72 -7.13
C VAL A 303 10.95 7.59 -8.66
N MET A 304 10.17 8.36 -9.43
CA MET A 304 10.21 8.33 -10.89
C MET A 304 11.61 8.62 -11.45
N SER A 305 12.36 9.51 -10.79
CA SER A 305 13.68 9.97 -11.24
C SER A 305 14.85 9.10 -10.77
N ASP A 306 14.65 8.21 -9.80
CA ASP A 306 15.70 7.38 -9.22
C ASP A 306 16.01 6.15 -10.08
N GLN A 307 16.95 6.30 -11.01
CA GLN A 307 17.44 5.21 -11.86
C GLN A 307 18.28 4.18 -11.12
N GLN A 308 18.81 4.50 -9.94
CA GLN A 308 19.79 3.66 -9.25
C GLN A 308 19.13 2.65 -8.33
N ASN A 309 18.10 3.06 -7.59
CA ASN A 309 17.47 2.22 -6.56
C ASN A 309 16.09 1.72 -6.96
N GLN A 310 15.50 2.21 -8.06
CA GLN A 310 14.16 1.83 -8.51
C GLN A 310 14.21 1.06 -9.83
N LEU A 311 13.42 -0.02 -9.89
CA LEU A 311 13.16 -0.71 -11.14
C LEU A 311 12.30 0.16 -12.05
N THR A 312 12.52 0.07 -13.36
CA THR A 312 11.84 0.92 -14.35
C THR A 312 10.32 0.87 -14.25
N PHE A 313 9.70 -0.29 -14.00
CA PHE A 313 8.25 -0.37 -13.84
C PHE A 313 7.73 0.31 -12.55
N VAL A 314 8.50 0.31 -11.46
CA VAL A 314 8.15 1.06 -10.25
C VAL A 314 8.17 2.56 -10.53
N ARG A 315 9.14 3.01 -11.33
CA ARG A 315 9.23 4.40 -11.80
C ARG A 315 8.05 4.76 -12.70
N CYS A 316 7.60 3.84 -13.56
CA CYS A 316 6.41 4.03 -14.41
C CYS A 316 5.16 4.22 -13.53
N HIS A 317 5.03 3.43 -12.47
CA HIS A 317 3.92 3.56 -11.54
C HIS A 317 3.94 4.87 -10.75
N ALA A 318 5.12 5.35 -10.36
CA ALA A 318 5.26 6.69 -9.78
C ALA A 318 4.84 7.79 -10.77
N ALA A 319 5.11 7.62 -12.07
CA ALA A 319 4.62 8.53 -13.11
C ALA A 319 3.08 8.55 -13.22
N ALA A 320 2.42 7.39 -13.10
CA ALA A 320 0.97 7.33 -12.98
C ALA A 320 0.45 8.15 -11.79
N GLY A 321 1.15 8.03 -10.65
CA GLY A 321 0.83 8.78 -9.45
C GLY A 321 0.86 10.30 -9.63
N LEU A 322 1.81 10.82 -10.44
CA LEU A 322 1.87 12.26 -10.77
C LEU A 322 0.60 12.76 -11.47
N GLY A 323 -0.05 11.89 -12.25
CA GLY A 323 -1.36 12.18 -12.86
C GLY A 323 -2.52 12.18 -11.87
N ARG A 324 -2.41 11.48 -10.74
CA ARG A 324 -3.52 11.23 -9.80
C ARG A 324 -3.51 12.17 -8.59
N VAL A 325 -2.34 12.36 -7.96
CA VAL A 325 -2.18 13.06 -6.67
C VAL A 325 -2.74 14.48 -6.67
N GLY A 326 -3.09 15.01 -5.49
CA GLY A 326 -3.51 16.40 -5.31
C GLY A 326 -2.37 17.40 -5.53
N TYR A 327 -2.66 18.52 -6.18
CA TYR A 327 -1.71 19.58 -6.53
C TYR A 327 -2.45 20.92 -6.63
N ASP A 328 -1.70 22.02 -6.74
CA ASP A 328 -2.24 23.36 -6.95
C ASP A 328 -1.66 24.01 -8.22
N ASN A 329 -2.15 25.21 -8.56
CA ASN A 329 -1.78 25.91 -9.79
C ASN A 329 -0.33 26.42 -9.83
N ALA A 330 0.44 26.25 -8.75
CA ALA A 330 1.85 26.64 -8.73
C ALA A 330 2.78 25.55 -9.28
N VAL A 331 2.26 24.36 -9.60
CA VAL A 331 3.00 23.27 -10.23
C VAL A 331 3.10 23.48 -11.74
N ASN A 332 4.32 23.41 -12.26
CA ASN A 332 4.61 23.41 -13.69
C ASN A 332 4.74 21.99 -14.23
N PHE A 333 3.82 21.59 -15.10
CA PHE A 333 3.75 20.24 -15.66
C PHE A 333 4.69 20.01 -16.85
N ASP A 334 5.23 21.05 -17.49
CA ASP A 334 6.09 20.92 -18.66
C ASP A 334 7.33 20.04 -18.40
N PRO A 335 8.17 20.32 -17.39
CA PRO A 335 9.31 19.46 -17.08
C PRO A 335 8.92 18.06 -16.60
N LEU A 336 7.74 17.90 -15.98
CA LEU A 336 7.22 16.60 -15.57
C LEU A 336 6.81 15.75 -16.78
N ALA A 337 6.05 16.30 -17.71
CA ALA A 337 5.62 15.60 -18.93
C ALA A 337 6.82 15.21 -19.81
N TRP A 338 7.82 16.10 -19.90
CA TRP A 338 9.08 15.76 -20.57
C TRP A 338 9.78 14.58 -19.89
N LYS A 339 9.88 14.57 -18.56
CA LYS A 339 10.53 13.49 -17.81
C LYS A 339 9.77 12.16 -17.88
N VAL A 340 8.44 12.20 -17.83
CA VAL A 340 7.59 11.01 -18.06
C VAL A 340 7.80 10.46 -19.46
N THR A 341 7.94 11.31 -20.48
CA THR A 341 8.23 10.90 -21.86
C THR A 341 9.61 10.27 -21.98
N GLN A 342 10.62 10.81 -21.30
CA GLN A 342 11.96 10.20 -21.22
C GLN A 342 11.90 8.81 -20.59
N LEU A 343 11.12 8.65 -19.51
CA LEU A 343 10.91 7.36 -18.87
C LEU A 343 10.17 6.37 -19.77
N ALA A 344 9.17 6.81 -20.53
CA ALA A 344 8.47 5.98 -21.51
C ALA A 344 9.42 5.46 -22.60
N LEU A 345 10.32 6.32 -23.10
CA LEU A 345 11.36 5.91 -24.04
C LEU A 345 12.30 4.86 -23.43
N GLN A 346 12.75 5.05 -22.19
CA GLN A 346 13.58 4.07 -21.49
C GLN A 346 12.84 2.73 -21.32
N ALA A 347 11.58 2.77 -20.88
CA ALA A 347 10.75 1.58 -20.70
C ALA A 347 10.54 0.83 -22.04
N ALA A 348 10.38 1.55 -23.15
CA ALA A 348 10.27 0.96 -24.48
C ALA A 348 11.53 0.17 -24.88
N VAL A 349 12.72 0.74 -24.61
CA VAL A 349 14.00 0.09 -24.90
C VAL A 349 14.18 -1.16 -24.03
N GLU A 350 13.88 -1.08 -22.74
CA GLU A 350 13.93 -2.23 -21.84
C GLU A 350 12.90 -3.31 -22.21
N PHE A 351 11.68 -2.92 -22.57
CA PHE A 351 10.64 -3.84 -23.04
C PHE A 351 11.06 -4.59 -24.32
N ASN A 352 11.65 -3.88 -25.30
CA ASN A 352 12.12 -4.50 -26.54
C ASN A 352 13.25 -5.53 -26.33
N THR A 353 14.02 -5.36 -25.26
CA THR A 353 15.13 -6.29 -24.91
C THR A 353 14.66 -7.45 -24.02
N ALA A 354 13.70 -7.21 -23.14
CA ALA A 354 13.19 -8.19 -22.19
C ALA A 354 11.66 -8.09 -22.03
N PRO A 355 10.87 -8.59 -23.00
CA PRO A 355 9.41 -8.54 -22.95
C PRO A 355 8.87 -9.43 -21.81
N SER A 356 7.83 -8.95 -21.14
CA SER A 356 7.14 -9.62 -20.04
C SER A 356 5.82 -8.89 -19.71
N ASP A 357 4.91 -9.54 -18.99
CA ASP A 357 3.56 -9.03 -18.72
C ASP A 357 3.54 -7.73 -17.90
N LYS A 358 4.58 -7.48 -17.08
CA LYS A 358 4.72 -6.25 -16.27
C LYS A 358 4.73 -4.97 -17.12
N TRP A 359 5.14 -5.07 -18.38
CA TRP A 359 5.18 -3.92 -19.29
C TRP A 359 3.79 -3.50 -19.78
N GLY A 360 2.81 -4.41 -19.78
CA GLY A 360 1.41 -4.06 -20.01
C GLY A 360 0.88 -3.11 -18.93
N GLN A 361 1.20 -3.38 -17.65
CA GLN A 361 0.87 -2.48 -16.55
C GLN A 361 1.61 -1.14 -16.68
N ALA A 362 2.90 -1.15 -17.01
CA ALA A 362 3.66 0.09 -17.24
C ALA A 362 3.03 0.95 -18.36
N ALA A 363 2.46 0.32 -19.40
CA ALA A 363 1.74 1.05 -20.43
C ALA A 363 0.47 1.72 -19.90
N ILE A 364 -0.29 1.04 -19.04
CA ILE A 364 -1.46 1.63 -18.36
C ILE A 364 -1.01 2.79 -17.46
N ASP A 365 0.09 2.63 -16.73
CA ASP A 365 0.61 3.65 -15.82
C ASP A 365 0.95 4.96 -16.55
N PHE A 366 1.59 4.88 -17.71
CA PHE A 366 1.82 6.07 -18.55
C PHE A 366 0.53 6.69 -19.07
N LEU A 367 -0.46 5.87 -19.44
CA LEU A 367 -1.76 6.39 -19.84
C LEU A 367 -2.41 7.19 -18.70
N VAL A 368 -2.39 6.67 -17.47
CA VAL A 368 -2.89 7.34 -16.26
C VAL A 368 -2.15 8.63 -15.95
N ALA A 369 -0.84 8.70 -16.24
CA ALA A 369 -0.07 9.92 -16.02
C ALA A 369 -0.65 11.11 -16.83
N PHE A 370 -1.13 10.85 -18.05
CA PHE A 370 -1.68 11.88 -18.94
C PHE A 370 -3.22 11.99 -18.87
N HIS A 371 -3.93 10.89 -18.66
CA HIS A 371 -5.39 10.80 -18.69
C HIS A 371 -5.99 10.39 -17.34
N HIS A 372 -7.22 10.84 -17.10
CA HIS A 372 -8.05 10.31 -16.04
C HIS A 372 -8.64 8.95 -16.48
N LEU A 373 -8.36 7.89 -15.72
CA LEU A 373 -8.93 6.56 -15.92
C LEU A 373 -9.91 6.23 -14.79
N ASP A 374 -11.08 6.85 -14.76
CA ASP A 374 -12.20 6.33 -13.96
C ASP A 374 -13.31 5.86 -14.92
N SER A 375 -13.63 4.56 -14.83
CA SER A 375 -14.79 3.94 -15.49
C SER A 375 -16.11 4.32 -14.81
N ASP A 376 -16.05 4.70 -13.54
CA ASP A 376 -17.16 5.27 -12.80
C ASP A 376 -16.97 6.77 -12.78
N GLY A 377 -17.69 7.49 -13.64
CA GLY A 377 -17.71 8.96 -13.67
C GLY A 377 -18.10 9.56 -12.33
N LEU A 378 -17.14 9.64 -11.41
CA LEU A 378 -17.26 10.35 -10.16
C LEU A 378 -17.42 11.82 -10.52
N LYS A 379 -18.67 12.24 -10.41
CA LYS A 379 -19.13 13.62 -10.35
C LYS A 379 -18.21 14.42 -9.43
N GLY A 380 -17.22 15.11 -10.01
CA GLY A 380 -16.28 15.94 -9.28
C GLY A 380 -15.44 16.82 -10.21
N ALA A 381 -15.16 18.04 -9.79
CA ALA A 381 -14.45 19.09 -10.55
C ALA A 381 -12.93 18.83 -10.74
N ASN A 382 -12.39 17.71 -10.26
CA ASN A 382 -10.96 17.40 -10.29
C ASN A 382 -10.66 16.35 -11.38
N LYS A 383 -10.61 16.80 -12.64
CA LYS A 383 -10.14 15.96 -13.75
C LYS A 383 -8.66 15.61 -13.51
N GLN A 384 -8.35 14.32 -13.34
CA GLN A 384 -6.97 13.84 -13.15
C GLN A 384 -6.21 13.76 -14.49
N GLY A 385 -4.89 13.53 -14.44
CA GLY A 385 -4.01 13.38 -15.59
C GLY A 385 -3.52 14.70 -16.17
N MET A 386 -2.25 14.77 -16.58
CA MET A 386 -1.61 16.02 -17.01
C MET A 386 -2.37 16.76 -18.14
N LEU A 387 -3.00 16.05 -19.08
CA LEU A 387 -3.73 16.69 -20.19
C LEU A 387 -4.96 17.49 -19.74
N ASN A 388 -5.61 17.05 -18.66
CA ASN A 388 -6.73 17.79 -18.08
C ASN A 388 -6.27 18.97 -17.23
N ARG A 389 -5.07 18.86 -16.65
CA ARG A 389 -4.54 19.75 -15.62
C ARG A 389 -3.68 20.89 -16.20
N ALA A 390 -3.10 20.65 -17.37
CA ALA A 390 -2.27 21.59 -18.12
C ALA A 390 -2.76 21.70 -19.57
N GLU A 391 -4.07 21.91 -19.76
CA GLU A 391 -4.69 21.93 -21.09
C GLU A 391 -4.06 22.97 -22.03
N THR A 392 -3.52 24.07 -21.52
CA THR A 392 -2.87 25.11 -22.34
C THR A 392 -1.40 24.82 -22.65
N SER A 393 -0.78 23.81 -22.02
CA SER A 393 0.63 23.48 -22.24
C SER A 393 0.84 22.79 -23.58
N ALA A 394 1.65 23.41 -24.44
CA ALA A 394 2.11 22.81 -25.68
C ALA A 394 3.02 21.60 -25.46
N ILE A 395 3.83 21.61 -24.39
CA ILE A 395 4.74 20.51 -24.05
C ILE A 395 3.96 19.28 -23.60
N VAL A 396 2.97 19.45 -22.71
CA VAL A 396 2.13 18.34 -22.23
C VAL A 396 1.32 17.74 -23.39
N LYS A 397 0.73 18.59 -24.25
CA LYS A 397 0.00 18.15 -25.44
C LYS A 397 0.90 17.47 -26.47
N GLY A 398 2.13 17.95 -26.65
CA GLY A 398 3.12 17.38 -27.56
C GLY A 398 3.71 16.06 -27.08
N ALA A 399 3.89 15.89 -25.77
CA ALA A 399 4.44 14.69 -25.15
C ALA A 399 3.54 13.46 -25.37
N TYR A 400 2.23 13.63 -25.17
CA TYR A 400 1.29 12.50 -25.12
C TYR A 400 1.26 11.64 -26.40
N PRO A 401 1.19 12.19 -27.63
CA PRO A 401 1.24 11.39 -28.85
C PRO A 401 2.46 10.47 -28.95
N HIS A 402 3.65 10.95 -28.53
CA HIS A 402 4.86 10.13 -28.53
C HIS A 402 4.78 8.99 -27.52
N VAL A 403 4.33 9.30 -26.30
CA VAL A 403 4.08 8.28 -25.27
C VAL A 403 3.08 7.25 -25.79
N LEU A 404 1.95 7.68 -26.36
CA LEU A 404 0.88 6.81 -26.84
C LEU A 404 1.36 5.79 -27.89
N GLU A 405 2.20 6.19 -28.85
CA GLU A 405 2.75 5.25 -29.84
C GLU A 405 3.63 4.17 -29.19
N ILE A 406 4.36 4.51 -28.13
CA ILE A 406 5.11 3.53 -27.32
C ILE A 406 4.12 2.56 -26.63
N LEU A 407 3.07 3.08 -26.00
CA LEU A 407 2.12 2.29 -25.23
C LEU A 407 1.41 1.24 -26.09
N LYS A 408 1.09 1.56 -27.35
CA LYS A 408 0.41 0.64 -28.28
C LYS A 408 1.14 -0.68 -28.45
N GLY A 409 2.48 -0.66 -28.50
CA GLY A 409 3.29 -1.87 -28.58
C GLY A 409 3.32 -2.61 -27.24
N MET A 410 3.69 -1.89 -26.18
CA MET A 410 3.86 -2.45 -24.83
C MET A 410 2.58 -3.09 -24.29
N ALA A 411 1.41 -2.47 -24.50
CA ALA A 411 0.13 -2.94 -23.98
C ALA A 411 -0.33 -4.29 -24.55
N VAL A 412 0.12 -4.65 -25.76
CA VAL A 412 -0.23 -5.91 -26.44
C VAL A 412 0.97 -6.85 -26.62
N GLY A 413 2.09 -6.56 -25.94
CA GLY A 413 3.30 -7.38 -26.00
C GLY A 413 4.00 -7.38 -27.37
N ARG A 414 3.84 -6.33 -28.18
CA ARG A 414 4.51 -6.18 -29.48
C ARG A 414 5.68 -5.20 -29.39
N PRO A 415 6.87 -5.52 -29.92
CA PRO A 415 8.01 -4.62 -29.90
C PRO A 415 7.66 -3.22 -30.43
N VAL A 416 8.15 -2.19 -29.73
CA VAL A 416 8.00 -0.80 -30.15
C VAL A 416 8.90 -0.55 -31.37
N PRO A 417 8.36 -0.04 -32.49
CA PRO A 417 9.15 0.15 -33.71
C PRO A 417 10.32 1.12 -33.51
N PRO A 418 11.49 0.89 -34.16
CA PRO A 418 12.63 1.81 -34.07
C PRO A 418 12.32 3.25 -34.50
N ALA A 419 11.41 3.43 -35.47
CA ALA A 419 10.95 4.75 -35.89
C ALA A 419 10.29 5.52 -34.74
N VAL A 420 9.43 4.86 -33.95
CA VAL A 420 8.76 5.48 -32.78
C VAL A 420 9.78 5.86 -31.71
N ILE A 421 10.77 5.00 -31.44
CA ILE A 421 11.87 5.28 -30.51
C ILE A 421 12.67 6.51 -30.96
N ASN A 422 13.06 6.57 -32.24
CA ASN A 422 13.82 7.67 -32.81
C ASN A 422 13.03 8.99 -32.82
N ASP A 423 11.76 8.95 -33.22
CA ASP A 423 10.89 10.13 -33.26
C ASP A 423 10.65 10.69 -31.86
N THR A 424 10.46 9.82 -30.86
CA THR A 424 10.33 10.21 -29.45
C THR A 424 11.62 10.80 -28.91
N GLY A 425 12.77 10.18 -29.21
CA GLY A 425 14.09 10.71 -28.84
C GLY A 425 14.37 12.09 -29.44
N LYS A 426 13.98 12.30 -30.70
CA LYS A 426 14.06 13.61 -31.36
C LYS A 426 13.18 14.65 -30.67
N TRP A 427 11.92 14.30 -30.39
CA TRP A 427 11.01 15.21 -29.68
C TRP A 427 11.56 15.61 -28.31
N LEU A 428 12.10 14.65 -27.55
CA LEU A 428 12.73 14.91 -26.24
C LEU A 428 13.89 15.90 -26.36
N HIS A 429 14.74 15.75 -27.37
CA HIS A 429 15.85 16.66 -27.60
C HIS A 429 15.36 18.08 -27.93
N GLU A 430 14.42 18.21 -28.86
CA GLU A 430 13.87 19.50 -29.32
C GLU A 430 13.05 20.24 -28.25
N ASN A 431 12.46 19.51 -27.30
CA ASN A 431 11.56 20.05 -26.28
C ASN A 431 12.14 19.95 -24.85
N THR A 432 13.47 19.92 -24.73
CA THR A 432 14.14 19.92 -23.41
C THR A 432 13.75 21.19 -22.64
N PRO A 433 13.20 21.09 -21.42
CA PRO A 433 12.85 22.24 -20.59
C PRO A 433 14.06 23.14 -20.33
N ALA A 434 13.83 24.46 -20.26
CA ALA A 434 14.89 25.44 -19.98
C ALA A 434 15.53 25.23 -18.59
N ASP A 435 14.71 24.86 -17.61
CA ASP A 435 15.15 24.32 -16.33
C ASP A 435 14.25 23.13 -15.93
N GLY A 436 14.76 22.28 -15.03
CA GLY A 436 13.98 21.17 -14.48
C GLY A 436 12.97 21.59 -13.42
N ARG A 437 12.64 22.90 -13.31
CA ARG A 437 11.89 23.43 -12.18
C ARG A 437 10.39 23.23 -12.39
N TRP A 438 9.85 22.24 -11.69
CA TRP A 438 8.43 21.93 -11.69
C TRP A 438 7.68 22.56 -10.50
N ASP A 439 8.39 22.95 -9.44
CA ASP A 439 7.88 23.73 -8.31
C ASP A 439 9.00 24.63 -7.75
N SER A 440 8.65 25.77 -7.16
CA SER A 440 9.63 26.74 -6.65
C SER A 440 10.28 26.34 -5.32
N SER A 441 9.67 25.42 -4.58
CA SER A 441 10.03 25.00 -3.22
C SER A 441 10.84 23.70 -3.15
N VAL A 442 11.11 23.08 -4.30
CA VAL A 442 11.80 21.79 -4.45
C VAL A 442 12.98 21.92 -5.41
N ASP A 443 13.90 20.97 -5.33
CA ASP A 443 15.03 20.92 -6.26
C ASP A 443 14.57 20.61 -7.69
N PRO A 444 15.15 21.26 -8.72
CA PRO A 444 14.84 20.96 -10.11
C PRO A 444 15.14 19.50 -10.49
N LEU A 445 14.35 18.96 -11.42
CA LEU A 445 14.65 17.69 -12.07
C LEU A 445 16.02 17.72 -12.72
N LYS A 446 16.73 16.60 -12.65
CA LYS A 446 17.91 16.36 -13.49
C LYS A 446 17.44 16.08 -14.92
N LEU A 447 17.86 16.93 -15.86
CA LEU A 447 17.51 16.84 -17.28
C LEU A 447 18.50 15.97 -18.08
N ASN A 448 19.56 15.49 -17.43
CA ASN A 448 20.69 14.80 -18.03
C ASN A 448 20.56 13.29 -17.90
#